data_AF-A0A7Y2IYQ7-F1
#
_entry.id   AF-A0A7Y2IYQ7-F1
#
_cell.length_a   1.000
_cell.length_b   1.000
_cell.length_c   1.000
_cell.angle_alpha   90.00
_cell.angle_beta   90.00
_cell.angle_gamma   90.00
#
_symmetry.space_group_name_H-M   'P 1'
#
loop_
_entity.id
_entity.type
_entity.pdbx_description
1 polymer ?
#
loop_
_entity_poly.entity_id
_entity_poly.type
_entity_poly.pdbx_seq_one_letter_code
_entity_poly.pdbx_strand_id
1 'polypeptide(L)'
;METADLKGSPPQVTDQARRLLLAYLSTAEAQSLPYSKLARALANGEVTAQMGMIAHEEVLKSPPDAYRDAACASGCAFCCILSGEDGGTITGAEAARMHAALAPLAGQPDGRDWHAFACPSLDPVTRTCRAYDARPIICRSFFSTDAAACEENANGGEADGAAVLSSHLIYLAMHGLIRLALAGVIKVPSYSLARLAAGAFSGHSLEHSLTAARHPPRMLDDARKGSGVALARARRR
;
A
#
# COMPACT_ATOMS: atom_id res chain seq x y z
N MET A 1 10.78 -8.02 20.03
CA MET A 1 10.03 -8.17 18.75
C MET A 1 9.37 -9.54 18.65
N GLU A 2 10.00 -10.63 19.08
CA GLU A 2 9.49 -12.01 18.93
C GLU A 2 8.07 -12.27 19.48
N THR A 3 7.66 -11.57 20.52
CA THR A 3 6.33 -11.71 21.16
C THR A 3 5.31 -10.63 20.75
N ALA A 4 5.65 -9.73 19.82
CA ALA A 4 4.78 -8.61 19.48
C ALA A 4 3.50 -9.09 18.78
N ASP A 5 2.35 -8.96 19.45
CA ASP A 5 1.04 -9.29 18.89
C ASP A 5 0.43 -8.09 18.16
N LEU A 6 -0.12 -8.37 16.98
CA LEU A 6 -0.69 -7.41 16.06
C LEU A 6 -2.19 -7.68 15.91
N LYS A 7 -2.96 -7.24 16.91
CA LYS A 7 -4.42 -7.43 16.96
C LYS A 7 -5.09 -7.07 15.62
N GLY A 8 -5.94 -7.97 15.14
CA GLY A 8 -6.73 -7.80 13.91
C GLY A 8 -6.05 -8.23 12.61
N SER A 9 -4.78 -8.64 12.63
CA SER A 9 -4.13 -9.32 11.50
C SER A 9 -4.23 -10.84 11.66
N PRO A 10 -4.42 -11.61 10.57
CA PRO A 10 -4.35 -13.07 10.64
C PRO A 10 -2.99 -13.52 11.21
N PRO A 11 -2.94 -14.46 12.18
CA PRO A 11 -1.69 -14.87 12.82
C PRO A 11 -0.62 -15.32 11.82
N GLN A 12 -1.02 -16.09 10.78
CA GLN A 12 -0.09 -16.59 9.77
C GLN A 12 0.58 -15.46 8.96
N VAL A 13 -0.15 -14.37 8.70
CA VAL A 13 0.38 -13.18 8.02
C VAL A 13 1.38 -12.45 8.92
N THR A 14 1.02 -12.26 10.19
CA THR A 14 1.90 -11.63 11.18
C THR A 14 3.20 -12.42 11.34
N ASP A 15 3.12 -13.75 11.42
CA ASP A 15 4.29 -14.61 11.55
C ASP A 15 5.17 -14.59 10.31
N GLN A 16 4.58 -14.59 9.11
CA GLN A 16 5.33 -14.45 7.87
C GLN A 16 6.05 -13.10 7.78
N ALA A 17 5.35 -11.99 8.11
CA ALA A 17 5.95 -10.66 8.16
C ALA A 17 7.10 -10.60 9.18
N ARG A 18 6.93 -11.21 10.36
CA ARG A 18 7.97 -11.31 11.39
C ARG A 18 9.20 -12.06 10.89
N ARG A 19 9.02 -13.23 10.26
CA ARG A 19 10.13 -14.02 9.71
C ARG A 19 10.92 -13.25 8.65
N LEU A 20 10.24 -12.57 7.73
CA LEU A 20 10.89 -11.74 6.71
C LEU A 20 11.69 -10.59 7.35
N LEU A 21 11.11 -9.91 8.34
CA LEU A 21 11.78 -8.83 9.04
C LEU A 21 13.00 -9.33 9.82
N LEU A 22 12.89 -10.45 10.53
CA LEU A 22 14.03 -11.06 11.24
C LEU A 22 15.14 -11.47 10.26
N ALA A 23 14.80 -12.10 9.13
CA ALA A 23 15.78 -12.46 8.11
C ALA A 23 16.52 -11.22 7.54
N TYR A 24 15.79 -10.13 7.31
CA TYR A 24 16.38 -8.86 6.90
C TYR A 24 17.35 -8.31 7.96
N LEU A 25 16.94 -8.30 9.24
CA LEU A 25 17.77 -7.81 10.34
C LEU A 25 19.05 -8.65 10.51
N SER A 26 18.96 -9.97 10.45
CA SER A 26 20.13 -10.86 10.50
C SER A 26 21.08 -10.60 9.32
N THR A 27 20.55 -10.32 8.13
CA THR A 27 21.36 -9.95 6.97
C THR A 27 22.05 -8.60 7.16
N ALA A 28 21.32 -7.60 7.68
CA ALA A 28 21.88 -6.28 7.97
C ALA A 28 23.00 -6.35 9.03
N GLU A 29 22.84 -7.20 10.05
CA GLU A 29 23.88 -7.48 11.05
C GLU A 29 25.10 -8.15 10.43
N ALA A 30 24.92 -9.21 9.63
CA ALA A 30 26.00 -9.89 8.93
C ALA A 30 26.78 -8.97 7.98
N GLN A 31 26.10 -7.97 7.40
CA GLN A 31 26.71 -6.95 6.54
C GLN A 31 27.25 -5.73 7.31
N SER A 32 27.20 -5.74 8.64
CA SER A 32 27.64 -4.62 9.50
C SER A 32 27.00 -3.28 9.10
N LEU A 33 25.72 -3.29 8.72
CA LEU A 33 25.02 -2.08 8.30
C LEU A 33 24.96 -1.09 9.48
N PRO A 34 25.35 0.19 9.29
CA PRO A 34 25.30 1.16 10.38
C PRO A 34 23.88 1.29 10.97
N TYR A 35 23.77 1.25 12.29
CA TYR A 35 22.48 1.30 13.00
C TYR A 35 21.63 2.50 12.57
N SER A 36 22.23 3.67 12.39
CA SER A 36 21.53 4.88 11.94
C SER A 36 20.92 4.74 10.54
N LYS A 37 21.59 4.02 9.63
CA LYS A 37 21.08 3.71 8.30
C LYS A 37 19.94 2.70 8.36
N LEU A 38 20.12 1.64 9.15
CA LEU A 38 19.08 0.63 9.38
C LEU A 38 17.81 1.24 9.98
N ALA A 39 17.96 2.02 11.06
CA ALA A 39 16.85 2.67 11.75
C ALA A 39 16.10 3.64 10.81
N ARG A 40 16.81 4.36 9.94
CA ARG A 40 16.20 5.24 8.92
C ARG A 40 15.40 4.44 7.87
N ALA A 41 15.96 3.36 7.35
CA ALA A 41 15.31 2.50 6.35
C ALA A 41 14.08 1.76 6.91
N LEU A 42 14.11 1.41 8.20
CA LEU A 42 12.95 0.88 8.90
C LEU A 42 11.90 1.98 9.10
N ALA A 43 12.31 3.16 9.60
CA ALA A 43 11.38 4.23 9.95
C ALA A 43 10.68 4.88 8.73
N ASN A 44 11.37 5.02 7.60
CA ASN A 44 10.75 5.52 6.36
C ASN A 44 9.94 4.43 5.63
N GLY A 45 10.03 3.17 6.05
CA GLY A 45 9.34 2.03 5.45
C GLY A 45 9.96 1.48 4.17
N GLU A 46 11.23 1.79 3.88
CA GLU A 46 11.97 1.22 2.76
C GLU A 46 12.05 -0.30 2.85
N VAL A 47 12.36 -0.83 4.03
CA VAL A 47 12.39 -2.28 4.28
C VAL A 47 11.01 -2.89 4.07
N THR A 48 9.96 -2.25 4.57
CA THR A 48 8.57 -2.70 4.39
C THR A 48 8.20 -2.78 2.90
N ALA A 49 8.53 -1.74 2.13
CA ALA A 49 8.23 -1.72 0.70
C ALA A 49 9.01 -2.79 -0.07
N GLN A 50 10.30 -2.96 0.24
CA GLN A 50 11.15 -3.96 -0.40
C GLN A 50 10.66 -5.39 -0.10
N MET A 51 10.42 -5.71 1.17
CA MET A 51 9.95 -7.05 1.55
C MET A 51 8.52 -7.30 1.06
N GLY A 52 7.68 -6.27 1.00
CA GLY A 52 6.36 -6.34 0.38
C GLY A 52 6.44 -6.71 -1.10
N MET A 53 7.40 -6.14 -1.85
CA MET A 53 7.62 -6.47 -3.26
C MET A 53 8.11 -7.92 -3.41
N ILE A 54 9.07 -8.36 -2.59
CA ILE A 54 9.53 -9.76 -2.60
C ILE A 54 8.38 -10.72 -2.31
N ALA A 55 7.55 -10.41 -1.30
CA ALA A 55 6.38 -11.22 -0.99
C ALA A 55 5.35 -11.22 -2.13
N HIS A 56 5.20 -10.10 -2.85
CA HIS A 56 4.34 -10.01 -4.01
C HIS A 56 4.85 -10.87 -5.17
N GLU A 57 6.13 -10.75 -5.51
CA GLU A 57 6.78 -11.57 -6.54
C GLU A 57 6.69 -13.07 -6.23
N GLU A 58 6.88 -13.45 -4.96
CA GLU A 58 6.75 -14.85 -4.53
C GLU A 58 5.32 -15.38 -4.74
N VAL A 59 4.30 -14.59 -4.39
CA VAL A 59 2.89 -14.96 -4.64
C VAL A 59 2.63 -15.14 -6.13
N LEU A 60 3.24 -14.31 -6.99
CA LEU A 60 3.05 -14.38 -8.44
C LEU A 60 3.78 -15.54 -9.12
N LYS A 61 4.70 -16.25 -8.46
CA LYS A 61 5.27 -17.51 -8.99
C LYS A 61 4.22 -18.62 -9.07
N SER A 62 3.24 -18.60 -8.17
CA SER A 62 2.10 -19.50 -8.17
C SER A 62 0.85 -18.74 -7.70
N PRO A 63 0.27 -17.89 -8.56
CA PRO A 63 -0.83 -17.03 -8.17
C PRO A 63 -2.07 -17.86 -7.79
N PRO A 64 -2.99 -17.34 -6.96
CA PRO A 64 -4.28 -18.00 -6.74
C PRO A 64 -5.13 -17.96 -8.02
N ASP A 65 -6.07 -18.92 -8.18
CA ASP A 65 -6.96 -18.99 -9.36
C ASP A 65 -7.73 -17.68 -9.57
N ALA A 66 -8.29 -17.11 -8.50
CA ALA A 66 -8.99 -15.83 -8.55
C ALA A 66 -8.14 -14.68 -9.12
N TYR A 67 -6.80 -14.72 -8.98
CA TYR A 67 -5.91 -13.74 -9.59
C TYR A 67 -5.66 -14.04 -11.08
N ARG A 68 -5.55 -15.31 -11.47
CA ARG A 68 -5.45 -15.72 -12.88
C ARG A 68 -6.71 -15.36 -13.66
N ASP A 69 -7.86 -15.52 -13.02
CA ASP A 69 -9.19 -15.26 -13.59
C ASP A 69 -9.67 -13.82 -13.32
N ALA A 70 -8.74 -12.91 -12.96
CA ALA A 70 -9.09 -11.53 -12.67
C ALA A 70 -9.67 -10.84 -13.92
N ALA A 71 -10.78 -10.12 -13.75
CA ALA A 71 -11.39 -9.27 -14.77
C ALA A 71 -10.62 -7.95 -15.00
N CYS A 72 -9.41 -7.83 -14.47
CA CYS A 72 -8.58 -6.63 -14.57
C CYS A 72 -8.07 -6.46 -16.01
N ALA A 73 -8.34 -5.29 -16.61
CA ALA A 73 -7.86 -4.92 -17.94
C ALA A 73 -7.28 -3.50 -17.95
N SER A 74 -6.49 -3.17 -18.98
CA SER A 74 -6.01 -1.80 -19.18
C SER A 74 -7.19 -0.83 -19.31
N GLY A 75 -7.12 0.31 -18.62
CA GLY A 75 -8.20 1.30 -18.55
C GLY A 75 -9.32 0.97 -17.55
N CYS A 76 -9.31 -0.22 -16.92
CA CYS A 76 -10.12 -0.49 -15.73
C CYS A 76 -9.48 0.21 -14.53
N ALA A 77 -10.20 1.16 -13.92
CA ALA A 77 -9.65 2.06 -12.91
C ALA A 77 -10.47 2.16 -11.61
N PHE A 78 -11.45 1.27 -11.41
CA PHE A 78 -12.31 1.30 -10.22
C PHE A 78 -11.54 1.08 -8.92
N CYS A 79 -10.48 0.26 -8.93
CA CYS A 79 -9.58 0.10 -7.77
C CYS A 79 -8.78 1.37 -7.42
N CYS A 80 -8.74 2.34 -8.34
CA CYS A 80 -8.09 3.63 -8.15
C CYS A 80 -9.08 4.68 -7.63
N ILE A 81 -10.34 4.32 -7.36
CA ILE A 81 -11.28 5.18 -6.63
C ILE A 81 -11.05 4.96 -5.13
N LEU A 82 -10.37 5.91 -4.51
CA LEU A 82 -9.84 5.81 -3.15
C LEU A 82 -10.79 6.51 -2.16
N SER A 83 -12.02 6.01 -2.04
CA SER A 83 -13.09 6.60 -1.23
C SER A 83 -12.93 6.40 0.29
N GLY A 84 -12.07 5.48 0.72
CA GLY A 84 -11.77 5.26 2.14
C GLY A 84 -10.98 6.42 2.76
N GLU A 85 -11.17 6.64 4.07
CA GLU A 85 -10.47 7.72 4.80
C GLU A 85 -8.94 7.61 4.76
N ASP A 86 -8.39 6.42 4.53
CA ASP A 86 -6.96 6.19 4.39
C ASP A 86 -6.43 6.65 3.01
N GLY A 87 -7.29 6.74 2.00
CA GLY A 87 -6.93 7.07 0.63
C GLY A 87 -5.77 6.22 0.08
N GLY A 88 -5.67 4.96 0.51
CA GLY A 88 -4.56 4.04 0.21
C GLY A 88 -3.35 4.22 1.11
N THR A 89 -3.20 3.35 2.11
CA THR A 89 -2.08 3.37 3.07
C THR A 89 -0.73 2.96 2.48
N ILE A 90 0.23 3.89 2.46
CA ILE A 90 1.60 3.68 1.94
C ILE A 90 2.70 4.08 2.94
N THR A 91 3.92 3.62 2.68
CA THR A 91 5.15 4.00 3.42
C THR A 91 5.69 5.36 2.98
N GLY A 92 6.60 5.95 3.77
CA GLY A 92 7.32 7.15 3.36
C GLY A 92 8.21 6.92 2.13
N ALA A 93 8.80 5.73 2.01
CA ALA A 93 9.61 5.35 0.86
C ALA A 93 8.77 5.23 -0.43
N GLU A 94 7.59 4.60 -0.38
CA GLU A 94 6.66 4.57 -1.51
C GLU A 94 6.13 5.96 -1.84
N ALA A 95 5.83 6.76 -0.82
CA ALA A 95 5.37 8.13 -1.00
C ALA A 95 6.42 9.00 -1.71
N ALA A 96 7.69 8.91 -1.33
CA ALA A 96 8.76 9.62 -2.02
C ALA A 96 8.88 9.20 -3.49
N ARG A 97 8.79 7.90 -3.79
CA ARG A 97 8.83 7.39 -5.17
C ARG A 97 7.63 7.85 -6.00
N MET A 98 6.43 7.78 -5.44
CA MET A 98 5.21 8.23 -6.11
C MET A 98 5.25 9.74 -6.38
N HIS A 99 5.63 10.55 -5.40
CA HIS A 99 5.77 11.99 -5.58
C HIS A 99 6.78 12.32 -6.68
N ALA A 100 7.97 11.69 -6.67
CA ALA A 100 8.99 11.90 -7.69
C ALA A 100 8.50 11.54 -9.11
N ALA A 101 7.73 10.46 -9.26
CA ALA A 101 7.16 10.05 -10.54
C ALA A 101 6.06 11.00 -11.04
N LEU A 102 5.32 11.65 -10.13
CA LEU A 102 4.18 12.50 -10.45
C LEU A 102 4.54 13.99 -10.55
N ALA A 103 5.60 14.44 -9.88
CA ALA A 103 6.03 15.84 -9.87
C ALA A 103 6.19 16.45 -11.28
N PRO A 104 6.69 15.73 -12.31
CA PRO A 104 6.75 16.26 -13.68
C PRO A 104 5.39 16.57 -14.32
N LEU A 105 4.28 16.06 -13.74
CA LEU A 105 2.92 16.23 -14.24
C LEU A 105 2.17 17.37 -13.52
N ALA A 106 2.85 18.14 -12.68
CA ALA A 106 2.24 19.23 -11.93
C ALA A 106 1.47 20.21 -12.84
N GLY A 107 0.27 20.60 -12.40
CA GLY A 107 -0.64 21.49 -13.13
C GLY A 107 -1.43 20.84 -14.27
N GLN A 108 -1.19 19.57 -14.60
CA GLN A 108 -2.00 18.86 -15.60
C GLN A 108 -3.33 18.37 -15.01
N PRO A 109 -4.37 18.16 -15.86
CA PRO A 109 -5.55 17.38 -15.51
C PRO A 109 -5.18 16.04 -14.87
N ASP A 110 -6.01 15.58 -13.95
CA ASP A 110 -5.76 14.35 -13.21
C ASP A 110 -7.00 13.50 -13.00
N GLY A 111 -6.85 12.31 -12.42
CA GLY A 111 -7.95 11.36 -12.25
C GLY A 111 -9.22 11.96 -11.64
N ARG A 112 -9.11 13.04 -10.86
CA ARG A 112 -10.24 13.73 -10.24
C ARG A 112 -11.17 14.42 -11.24
N ASP A 113 -10.69 14.69 -12.46
CA ASP A 113 -11.51 15.20 -13.55
C ASP A 113 -12.41 14.11 -14.16
N TRP A 114 -12.08 12.82 -13.94
CA TRP A 114 -12.93 11.69 -14.29
C TRP A 114 -13.88 11.30 -13.15
N HIS A 115 -13.38 11.25 -11.91
CA HIS A 115 -14.18 10.90 -10.73
C HIS A 115 -13.62 11.56 -9.46
N ALA A 116 -14.48 12.15 -8.62
CA ALA A 116 -14.06 12.99 -7.48
C ALA A 116 -13.09 12.30 -6.49
N PHE A 117 -13.22 10.97 -6.32
CA PHE A 117 -12.36 10.16 -5.45
C PHE A 117 -11.28 9.36 -6.20
N ALA A 118 -11.11 9.56 -7.51
CA ALA A 118 -10.06 8.88 -8.26
C ALA A 118 -8.67 9.34 -7.80
N CYS A 119 -7.74 8.39 -7.83
CA CYS A 119 -6.33 8.65 -7.59
C CYS A 119 -5.80 9.67 -8.61
N PRO A 120 -5.18 10.78 -8.17
CA PRO A 120 -4.61 11.78 -9.09
C PRO A 120 -3.59 11.20 -10.08
N SER A 121 -2.96 10.06 -9.76
CA SER A 121 -2.03 9.39 -10.68
C SER A 121 -2.67 8.91 -11.98
N LEU A 122 -4.00 8.78 -12.06
CA LEU A 122 -4.68 8.39 -13.29
C LEU A 122 -4.65 9.52 -14.33
N ASP A 123 -4.51 9.12 -15.58
CA ASP A 123 -4.93 9.95 -16.71
C ASP A 123 -6.47 9.97 -16.75
N PRO A 124 -7.13 11.14 -16.73
CA PRO A 124 -8.59 11.21 -16.69
C PRO A 124 -9.28 10.73 -17.98
N VAL A 125 -8.57 10.72 -19.12
CA VAL A 125 -9.14 10.31 -20.40
C VAL A 125 -8.97 8.81 -20.59
N THR A 126 -7.74 8.30 -20.46
CA THR A 126 -7.43 6.89 -20.73
C THR A 126 -7.66 5.99 -19.53
N ARG A 127 -7.76 6.57 -18.32
CA ARG A 127 -7.87 5.86 -17.04
C ARG A 127 -6.67 4.96 -16.75
N THR A 128 -5.53 5.22 -17.39
CA THR A 128 -4.27 4.52 -17.10
C THR A 128 -3.45 5.26 -16.06
N CYS A 129 -2.72 4.51 -15.21
CA CYS A 129 -1.83 5.12 -14.21
C CYS A 129 -0.59 5.71 -14.89
N ARG A 130 -0.33 7.01 -14.68
CA ARG A 130 0.83 7.74 -15.21
C ARG A 130 2.11 7.54 -14.39
N ALA A 131 2.04 6.79 -13.29
CA ALA A 131 3.17 6.41 -12.44
C ALA A 131 3.21 4.88 -12.24
N TYR A 132 2.98 4.12 -13.31
CA TYR A 132 2.77 2.67 -13.26
C TYR A 132 3.92 1.91 -12.57
N ASP A 133 5.17 2.31 -12.84
CA ASP A 133 6.37 1.67 -12.26
C ASP A 133 6.59 2.05 -10.80
N ALA A 134 6.14 3.24 -10.38
CA ALA A 134 6.23 3.70 -9.00
C ALA A 134 5.11 3.16 -8.11
N ARG A 135 4.13 2.42 -8.66
CA ARG A 135 2.95 1.94 -7.94
C ARG A 135 3.32 1.27 -6.60
N PRO A 136 2.70 1.70 -5.49
CA PRO A 136 2.86 1.06 -4.19
C PRO A 136 2.32 -0.37 -4.16
N ILE A 137 2.65 -1.12 -3.10
CA ILE A 137 2.21 -2.51 -2.93
C ILE A 137 0.69 -2.65 -3.00
N ILE A 138 -0.07 -1.73 -2.39
CA ILE A 138 -1.54 -1.79 -2.43
C ILE A 138 -2.09 -1.83 -3.87
N CYS A 139 -1.51 -1.02 -4.77
CA CYS A 139 -1.92 -0.94 -6.18
C CYS A 139 -1.50 -2.16 -7.01
N ARG A 140 -0.50 -2.91 -6.54
CA ARG A 140 -0.03 -4.15 -7.20
C ARG A 140 -0.81 -5.37 -6.72
N SER A 141 -1.26 -5.34 -5.47
CA SER A 141 -1.90 -6.48 -4.82
C SER A 141 -3.42 -6.50 -4.97
N PHE A 142 -4.06 -5.38 -5.28
CA PHE A 142 -5.51 -5.34 -5.50
C PHE A 142 -5.88 -5.95 -6.86
N PHE A 143 -6.90 -6.80 -6.89
CA PHE A 143 -7.48 -7.35 -8.11
C PHE A 143 -8.98 -7.61 -7.91
N SER A 144 -9.70 -7.92 -8.99
CA SER A 144 -11.08 -8.36 -8.91
C SER A 144 -11.38 -9.41 -9.97
N THR A 145 -12.21 -10.39 -9.64
CA THR A 145 -12.78 -11.35 -10.60
C THR A 145 -14.01 -10.80 -11.32
N ASP A 146 -14.51 -9.64 -10.91
CA ASP A 146 -15.71 -9.01 -11.46
C ASP A 146 -15.52 -7.49 -11.58
N ALA A 147 -15.54 -6.99 -12.82
CA ALA A 147 -15.39 -5.57 -13.10
C ALA A 147 -16.65 -4.76 -12.71
N ALA A 148 -17.84 -5.34 -12.86
CA ALA A 148 -19.10 -4.67 -12.52
C ALA A 148 -19.24 -4.53 -11.00
N ALA A 149 -18.83 -5.55 -10.24
CA ALA A 149 -18.73 -5.45 -8.79
C ALA A 149 -17.75 -4.36 -8.34
N CYS A 150 -16.62 -4.22 -9.03
CA CYS A 150 -15.68 -3.14 -8.77
C CYS A 150 -16.28 -1.75 -9.04
N GLU A 151 -17.04 -1.60 -10.12
CA GLU A 151 -17.76 -0.36 -10.44
C GLU A 151 -18.82 -0.03 -9.39
N GLU A 152 -19.62 -1.01 -8.98
CA GLU A 152 -20.62 -0.85 -7.93
C GLU A 152 -19.97 -0.39 -6.62
N ASN A 153 -18.92 -1.09 -6.17
CA ASN A 153 -18.17 -0.73 -4.97
C ASN A 153 -17.58 0.69 -5.05
N ALA A 154 -17.07 1.08 -6.22
CA ALA A 154 -16.51 2.40 -6.42
C ALA A 154 -17.57 3.53 -6.36
N ASN A 155 -18.82 3.21 -6.69
CA ASN A 155 -19.98 4.09 -6.58
C ASN A 155 -20.66 4.04 -5.19
N GLY A 156 -20.06 3.34 -4.23
CA GLY A 156 -20.55 3.25 -2.84
C GLY A 156 -21.53 2.11 -2.57
N GLY A 157 -21.68 1.17 -3.51
CA GLY A 157 -22.39 -0.09 -3.26
C GLY A 157 -21.53 -1.11 -2.49
N GLU A 158 -22.09 -2.31 -2.28
CA GLU A 158 -21.37 -3.44 -1.67
C GLU A 158 -21.58 -4.68 -2.54
N ALA A 159 -20.58 -4.99 -3.36
CA ALA A 159 -20.55 -6.15 -4.24
C ALA A 159 -19.29 -7.00 -4.00
N ASP A 160 -19.43 -8.29 -4.21
CA ASP A 160 -18.31 -9.23 -4.08
C ASP A 160 -17.50 -9.32 -5.36
N GLY A 161 -16.21 -9.64 -5.24
CA GLY A 161 -15.32 -9.87 -6.39
C GLY A 161 -13.97 -9.20 -6.24
N ALA A 162 -13.94 -8.09 -5.50
CA ALA A 162 -12.70 -7.42 -5.12
C ALA A 162 -11.92 -8.22 -4.07
N ALA A 163 -10.61 -8.32 -4.28
CA ALA A 163 -9.70 -9.01 -3.38
C ALA A 163 -8.32 -8.34 -3.37
N VAL A 164 -7.52 -8.70 -2.36
CA VAL A 164 -6.15 -8.23 -2.22
C VAL A 164 -5.24 -9.42 -1.97
N LEU A 165 -4.14 -9.52 -2.72
CA LEU A 165 -3.11 -10.53 -2.49
C LEU A 165 -2.51 -10.41 -1.08
N SER A 166 -2.14 -11.56 -0.52
CA SER A 166 -1.56 -11.66 0.83
C SER A 166 -0.31 -10.80 1.03
N SER A 167 0.41 -10.47 -0.04
CA SER A 167 1.57 -9.57 -0.03
C SER A 167 1.25 -8.19 0.57
N HIS A 168 0.05 -7.64 0.33
CA HIS A 168 -0.34 -6.37 0.95
C HIS A 168 -0.57 -6.51 2.47
N LEU A 169 -1.14 -7.63 2.89
CA LEU A 169 -1.37 -7.90 4.30
C LEU A 169 -0.04 -8.11 5.05
N ILE A 170 0.91 -8.81 4.41
CA ILE A 170 2.28 -8.96 4.92
C ILE A 170 2.96 -7.59 5.03
N TYR A 171 2.83 -6.75 4.00
CA TYR A 171 3.35 -5.39 3.99
C TYR A 171 2.79 -4.54 5.16
N LEU A 172 1.46 -4.55 5.37
CA LEU A 172 0.84 -3.81 6.47
C LEU A 172 1.23 -4.37 7.85
N ALA A 173 1.31 -5.70 7.98
CA ALA A 173 1.76 -6.34 9.21
C ALA A 173 3.21 -6.00 9.53
N MET A 174 4.11 -6.03 8.54
CA MET A 174 5.51 -5.65 8.71
C MET A 174 5.66 -4.20 9.14
N HIS A 175 4.91 -3.28 8.52
CA HIS A 175 4.92 -1.87 8.94
C HIS A 175 4.48 -1.73 10.40
N GLY A 176 3.43 -2.46 10.80
CA GLY A 176 2.98 -2.51 12.20
C GLY A 176 4.05 -3.03 13.16
N LEU A 177 4.72 -4.13 12.82
CA LEU A 177 5.82 -4.68 13.64
C LEU A 177 6.98 -3.70 13.80
N ILE A 178 7.37 -3.03 12.72
CA ILE A 178 8.44 -2.03 12.75
C ILE A 178 8.05 -0.84 13.62
N ARG A 179 6.80 -0.37 13.49
CA ARG A 179 6.27 0.72 14.33
C ARG A 179 6.29 0.34 15.81
N LEU A 180 5.93 -0.90 16.16
CA LEU A 180 6.01 -1.39 17.54
C LEU A 180 7.46 -1.52 18.02
N ALA A 181 8.36 -2.03 17.18
CA ALA A 181 9.76 -2.24 17.53
C ALA A 181 10.53 -0.92 17.76
N LEU A 182 10.15 0.15 17.07
CA LEU A 182 10.77 1.48 17.17
C LEU A 182 9.99 2.44 18.08
N ALA A 183 8.92 1.97 18.72
CA ALA A 183 8.09 2.79 19.60
C ALA A 183 8.94 3.42 20.73
N GLY A 184 8.75 4.72 20.97
CA GLY A 184 9.53 5.49 21.95
C GLY A 184 10.90 5.94 21.47
N VAL A 185 11.39 5.45 20.32
CA VAL A 185 12.70 5.82 19.77
C VAL A 185 12.55 6.66 18.50
N ILE A 186 11.83 6.16 17.50
CA ILE A 186 11.64 6.85 16.20
C ILE A 186 10.19 6.70 15.75
N LYS A 187 9.62 7.80 15.20
CA LYS A 187 8.29 7.76 14.60
C LYS A 187 8.33 7.02 13.26
N VAL A 188 7.42 6.08 13.07
CA VAL A 188 7.24 5.31 11.81
C VAL A 188 5.89 5.68 11.19
N PRO A 189 5.82 6.75 10.37
CA PRO A 189 4.58 7.25 9.81
C PRO A 189 4.07 6.40 8.66
N SER A 190 2.75 6.43 8.45
CA SER A 190 2.11 6.00 7.20
C SER A 190 1.44 7.21 6.54
N TYR A 191 1.19 7.10 5.24
CA TYR A 191 0.69 8.20 4.42
C TYR A 191 -0.47 7.76 3.55
N SER A 192 -1.31 8.73 3.19
CA SER A 192 -2.39 8.58 2.21
C SER A 192 -1.85 8.78 0.80
N LEU A 193 -1.99 7.76 -0.05
CA LEU A 193 -1.60 7.84 -1.46
C LEU A 193 -2.37 8.95 -2.18
N ALA A 194 -3.69 9.03 -1.96
CA ALA A 194 -4.54 10.03 -2.59
C ALA A 194 -4.08 11.47 -2.29
N ARG A 195 -3.88 11.80 -1.00
CA ARG A 195 -3.44 13.15 -0.59
C ARG A 195 -2.03 13.48 -1.07
N LEU A 196 -1.12 12.49 -1.04
CA LEU A 196 0.24 12.68 -1.55
C LEU A 196 0.25 12.96 -3.05
N ALA A 197 -0.44 12.13 -3.83
CA ALA A 197 -0.53 12.30 -5.27
C ALA A 197 -1.15 13.65 -5.64
N ALA A 198 -2.20 14.07 -4.91
CA ALA A 198 -2.80 15.39 -5.10
C ALA A 198 -1.79 16.52 -4.85
N GLY A 199 -0.98 16.41 -3.79
CA GLY A 199 0.09 17.37 -3.50
C GLY A 199 1.12 17.47 -4.62
N ALA A 200 1.51 16.33 -5.22
CA ALA A 200 2.42 16.31 -6.37
C ALA A 200 1.83 17.05 -7.59
N PHE A 201 0.56 16.80 -7.91
CA PHE A 201 -0.14 17.50 -9.02
C PHE A 201 -0.35 18.99 -8.77
N SER A 202 -0.56 19.39 -7.51
CA SER A 202 -0.59 20.80 -7.10
C SER A 202 0.78 21.49 -7.15
N GLY A 203 1.86 20.78 -7.52
CA GLY A 203 3.22 21.32 -7.59
C GLY A 203 3.86 21.53 -6.20
N HIS A 204 3.33 20.92 -5.15
CA HIS A 204 3.92 21.00 -3.82
C HIS A 204 5.22 20.21 -3.74
N SER A 205 6.15 20.67 -2.89
CA SER A 205 7.36 19.94 -2.57
C SER A 205 7.05 18.58 -1.91
N LEU A 206 8.01 17.65 -1.96
CA LEU A 206 7.88 16.35 -1.31
C LEU A 206 7.60 16.50 0.20
N GLU A 207 8.32 17.40 0.87
CA GLU A 207 8.17 17.63 2.31
C GLU A 207 6.76 18.12 2.68
N HIS A 208 6.24 19.08 1.92
CA HIS A 208 4.88 19.57 2.13
C HIS A 208 3.86 18.45 1.85
N SER A 209 4.02 17.73 0.75
CA SER A 209 3.13 16.62 0.38
C SER A 209 3.11 15.50 1.43
N LEU A 210 4.28 15.12 1.99
CA LEU A 210 4.37 14.15 3.07
C LEU A 210 3.70 14.64 4.35
N THR A 211 3.85 15.92 4.69
CA THR A 211 3.19 16.50 5.86
C THR A 211 1.68 16.47 5.72
N ALA A 212 1.16 16.91 4.57
CA ALA A 212 -0.27 16.93 4.27
C ALA A 212 -0.88 15.53 4.12
N ALA A 213 -0.11 14.55 3.65
CA ALA A 213 -0.57 13.18 3.43
C ALA A 213 -0.42 12.27 4.66
N ARG A 214 0.24 12.73 5.73
CA ARG A 214 0.50 11.90 6.91
C ARG A 214 -0.81 11.44 7.53
N HIS A 215 -0.87 10.17 7.90
CA HIS A 215 -2.01 9.61 8.61
C HIS A 215 -2.01 9.94 10.11
N PRO A 216 -3.20 10.03 10.72
CA PRO A 216 -3.30 9.92 12.17
C PRO A 216 -2.79 8.54 12.63
N PRO A 217 -2.30 8.40 13.88
CA PRO A 217 -1.66 7.17 14.35
C PRO A 217 -2.48 5.89 14.12
N ARG A 218 -3.81 5.98 14.30
CA ARG A 218 -4.75 4.85 14.20
C ARG A 218 -4.85 4.23 12.80
N MET A 219 -4.57 5.01 11.74
CA MET A 219 -4.94 4.61 10.37
C MET A 219 -4.24 3.33 9.91
N LEU A 220 -2.99 3.11 10.31
CA LEU A 220 -2.29 1.87 9.97
C LEU A 220 -2.97 0.65 10.59
N ASP A 221 -3.45 0.76 11.84
CA ASP A 221 -4.12 -0.32 12.53
C ASP A 221 -5.50 -0.59 11.93
N ASP A 222 -6.21 0.46 11.51
CA ASP A 222 -7.50 0.35 10.85
C ASP A 222 -7.35 -0.30 9.47
N ALA A 223 -6.36 0.13 8.66
CA ALA A 223 -6.03 -0.50 7.38
C ALA A 223 -5.65 -1.99 7.52
N ARG A 224 -4.87 -2.34 8.57
CA ARG A 224 -4.51 -3.73 8.90
C ARG A 224 -5.73 -4.58 9.22
N LYS A 225 -6.63 -4.07 10.07
CA LYS A 225 -7.88 -4.76 10.47
C LYS A 225 -8.82 -4.93 9.27
N GLY A 226 -9.04 -3.86 8.50
CA GLY A 226 -9.88 -3.89 7.30
C GLY A 226 -9.40 -4.91 6.27
N SER A 227 -8.09 -4.93 5.99
CA SER A 227 -7.49 -5.90 5.05
C SER A 227 -7.62 -7.35 5.54
N GLY A 228 -7.55 -7.58 6.85
CA GLY A 228 -7.79 -8.90 7.45
C GLY A 228 -9.21 -9.40 7.26
N VAL A 229 -10.20 -8.51 7.38
CA VAL A 229 -11.62 -8.83 7.13
C VAL A 229 -11.85 -9.18 5.66
N ALA A 230 -11.25 -8.43 4.72
CA ALA A 230 -11.35 -8.71 3.30
C ALA A 230 -10.80 -10.11 2.94
N LEU A 231 -9.63 -10.50 3.46
CA LEU A 231 -9.08 -11.84 3.24
C LEU A 231 -9.97 -12.95 3.82
N ALA A 232 -10.56 -12.73 5.00
CA ALA A 232 -11.45 -13.71 5.62
C ALA A 232 -12.78 -13.89 4.87
N ARG A 233 -13.23 -12.89 4.08
CA ARG A 233 -14.35 -13.04 3.15
C ARG A 233 -13.93 -13.85 1.92
N ALA A 234 -12.76 -13.58 1.35
CA ALA A 234 -12.25 -14.28 0.17
C ALA A 234 -12.00 -15.79 0.39
N ARG A 235 -11.61 -16.22 1.60
CA ARG A 235 -11.35 -17.63 1.93
C ARG A 235 -12.59 -18.50 2.22
N ARG A 236 -13.77 -17.89 2.37
CA ARG A 236 -15.03 -18.61 2.64
C ARG A 236 -15.78 -19.02 1.38
N ARG A 237 -15.13 -18.86 0.22
CA ARG A 237 -15.58 -19.21 -1.12
C ARG A 237 -14.57 -20.17 -1.72
#